data_AF-A0A838PGP1-F1
#
_entry.id   AF-A0A838PGP1-F1
#
_cell.length_a   1.000
_cell.length_b   1.000
_cell.length_c   1.000
_cell.angle_alpha   90.00
_cell.angle_beta   90.00
_cell.angle_gamma   90.00
#
_symmetry.space_group_name_H-M   'P 1'
#
loop_
_entity.id
_entity.type
_entity.pdbx_description
1 polymer ?
#
loop_
_entity_poly.entity_id
_entity_poly.type
_entity_poly.pdbx_seq_one_letter_code
_entity_poly.pdbx_strand_id
1 'polypeptide(L)'
;MSKKKGIRVLEYELRYGGDEFVVILPQANIQGGLIVAERLRSRVEQIDLPGFGRLSASLGLATFPVHGSSRDTLVQAAVRALYSSKELGRNRVSTPPDDFQSTPARPAVSRLDAEPNADLIQKI
;
A
#
# COMPACT_ATOMS: atom_id res chain seq x y z
N MET A 1 24.10 -13.38 24.70
CA MET A 1 22.85 -12.64 24.99
C MET A 1 22.27 -12.14 23.67
N SER A 2 21.22 -12.80 23.17
CA SER A 2 20.62 -12.51 21.87
C SER A 2 19.74 -11.26 21.96
N LYS A 3 20.18 -10.13 21.36
CA LYS A 3 19.34 -8.94 21.20
C LYS A 3 18.24 -9.30 20.19
N LYS A 4 17.01 -9.55 20.66
CA LYS A 4 15.82 -9.60 19.80
C LYS A 4 15.71 -8.26 19.08
N LYS A 5 16.04 -8.23 17.79
CA LYS A 5 15.86 -7.08 16.91
C LYS A 5 14.35 -6.96 16.64
N GLY A 6 13.65 -6.28 17.54
CA GLY A 6 12.24 -5.92 17.38
C GLY A 6 12.09 -4.94 16.23
N ILE A 7 11.03 -5.13 15.44
CA ILE A 7 10.59 -4.13 14.47
C ILE A 7 10.24 -2.88 15.29
N ARG A 8 11.00 -1.79 15.11
CA ARG A 8 10.60 -0.49 15.64
C ARG A 8 9.60 0.09 14.66
N VAL A 9 8.31 -0.04 14.98
CA VAL A 9 7.27 0.74 14.32
C VAL A 9 7.53 2.18 14.75
N LEU A 10 8.08 2.98 13.84
CA LEU A 10 8.06 4.43 14.02
C LEU A 10 6.60 4.84 13.79
N GLU A 11 5.87 5.06 14.88
CA GLU A 11 4.49 5.55 14.84
C GLU A 11 4.49 7.02 14.41
N TYR A 12 4.58 7.25 13.10
CA TYR A 12 3.80 8.34 12.53
C TYR A 12 2.46 7.72 12.15
N GLU A 13 1.45 7.87 13.01
CA GLU A 13 0.05 7.56 12.67
C GLU A 13 -0.43 8.54 11.58
N LEU A 14 -0.01 8.30 10.34
CA LEU A 14 -0.69 8.84 9.16
C LEU A 14 -1.73 7.81 8.76
N ARG A 15 -2.93 7.91 9.37
CA ARG A 15 -4.13 7.20 8.89
C ARG A 15 -4.50 7.81 7.53
N TYR A 16 -4.10 7.15 6.44
CA TYR A 16 -4.46 7.57 5.07
C TYR A 16 -5.92 7.22 4.67
N GLY A 17 -6.65 6.61 5.60
CA GLY A 17 -7.99 6.06 5.51
C GLY A 17 -8.07 5.00 6.61
N GLY A 18 -9.25 4.71 7.19
CA GLY A 18 -9.38 4.01 8.49
C GLY A 18 -8.59 2.71 8.70
N ASP A 19 -8.12 2.05 7.64
CA ASP A 19 -7.49 0.72 7.66
C ASP A 19 -6.06 0.69 7.07
N GLU A 20 -5.42 1.84 6.81
CA GLU A 20 -4.10 1.91 6.18
C GLU A 20 -2.98 2.27 7.17
N PHE A 21 -1.88 1.50 7.12
CA PHE A 21 -0.72 1.65 8.00
C PHE A 21 0.56 1.77 7.16
N VAL A 22 1.53 2.55 7.66
CA VAL A 22 2.85 2.72 7.02
C VAL A 22 3.94 2.27 7.99
N VAL A 23 4.90 1.49 7.48
CA VAL A 23 6.09 1.07 8.23
C VAL A 23 7.33 1.55 7.50
N ILE A 24 8.17 2.32 8.19
CA ILE A 24 9.45 2.79 7.67
C ILE A 24 10.56 1.89 8.20
N LEU A 25 11.40 1.39 7.30
CA LEU A 25 12.54 0.52 7.62
C LEU A 25 13.85 1.24 7.29
N PRO A 26 14.48 1.92 8.26
CA PRO A 26 15.77 2.57 8.04
C PRO A 26 16.83 1.54 7.65
N GLN A 27 17.69 1.89 6.69
CA GLN A 27 18.85 1.08 6.29
C GLN A 27 18.49 -0.33 5.80
N ALA A 28 17.29 -0.52 5.26
CA ALA A 28 16.89 -1.77 4.60
C ALA A 28 16.94 -1.59 3.08
N ASN A 29 17.55 -2.56 2.39
CA ASN A 29 17.37 -2.72 0.95
C ASN A 29 16.08 -3.51 0.67
N ILE A 30 15.76 -3.70 -0.60
CA ILE A 30 14.50 -4.37 -1.01
C ILE A 30 14.37 -5.78 -0.44
N GLN A 31 15.46 -6.55 -0.39
CA GLN A 31 15.47 -7.91 0.14
C GLN A 31 15.20 -7.94 1.66
N GLY A 32 15.86 -7.07 2.41
CA GLY A 32 15.60 -6.91 3.84
C GLY A 32 14.17 -6.44 4.13
N GLY A 33 13.66 -5.52 3.30
CA GLY A 33 12.28 -5.06 3.36
C GLY A 33 11.27 -6.18 3.12
N LEU A 34 11.49 -7.00 2.08
CA LEU A 34 10.62 -8.14 1.74
C LEU A 34 10.54 -9.15 2.89
N ILE A 35 11.68 -9.48 3.51
CA ILE A 35 11.71 -10.40 4.66
C ILE A 35 10.84 -9.86 5.81
N VAL A 36 10.95 -8.57 6.11
CA VAL A 36 10.15 -7.94 7.18
C VAL A 36 8.66 -7.90 6.80
N ALA A 37 8.35 -7.51 5.57
CA ALA A 37 6.98 -7.44 5.06
C ALA A 37 6.30 -8.81 5.08
N GLU A 38 6.95 -9.87 4.59
CA GLU A 38 6.39 -11.22 4.62
C GLU A 38 6.20 -11.76 6.03
N ARG A 39 7.11 -11.43 6.94
CA ARG A 39 6.95 -11.76 8.36
C ARG A 39 5.74 -11.06 8.97
N LEU A 40 5.50 -9.80 8.63
CA LEU A 40 4.32 -9.05 9.09
C LEU A 40 3.04 -9.67 8.52
N ARG A 41 3.00 -9.90 7.20
CA ARG A 41 1.86 -10.54 6.51
C ARG A 41 1.49 -11.87 7.14
N SER A 42 2.48 -12.76 7.32
CA SER A 42 2.28 -14.09 7.88
C SER A 42 1.82 -14.04 9.34
N ARG A 43 2.28 -13.05 10.12
CA ARG A 43 1.81 -12.85 11.50
C ARG A 43 0.37 -12.40 11.56
N VAL A 44 -0.05 -11.49 10.69
CA VAL A 44 -1.45 -11.04 10.61
C VAL A 44 -2.35 -12.21 10.25
N GLU A 45 -1.94 -13.06 9.30
CA GLU A 45 -2.68 -14.26 8.91
C GLU A 45 -2.86 -15.29 10.03
N GLN A 46 -1.97 -15.27 11.03
CA GLN A 46 -2.04 -16.15 12.21
C GLN A 46 -2.90 -15.58 13.34
N ILE A 47 -3.38 -14.33 13.23
CA ILE A 47 -4.26 -13.75 14.23
C ILE A 47 -5.66 -14.31 14.03
N ASP A 48 -6.10 -15.13 14.98
CA ASP A 48 -7.50 -15.48 15.13
C ASP A 48 -8.19 -14.40 15.95
N LEU A 49 -9.13 -13.68 15.34
CA LEU A 49 -9.89 -12.62 15.99
C LEU A 49 -11.33 -13.13 16.20
N PRO A 50 -11.71 -13.51 17.44
CA PRO A 50 -13.02 -14.06 17.73
C PRO A 50 -14.14 -13.14 17.23
N GLY A 51 -15.06 -13.68 16.43
CA GLY A 51 -16.18 -12.94 15.85
C GLY A 51 -15.90 -12.21 14.54
N PHE A 52 -14.64 -12.15 14.08
CA PHE A 52 -14.24 -11.46 12.85
C PHE A 52 -13.60 -12.39 11.79
N GLY A 53 -13.29 -13.64 12.18
CA GLY A 53 -12.69 -14.63 11.29
C GLY A 53 -11.20 -14.39 11.07
N ARG A 54 -10.65 -14.98 10.00
CA ARG A 54 -9.22 -14.86 9.66
C ARG A 54 -8.93 -13.50 9.05
N LEU A 55 -8.00 -12.78 9.66
CA LEU A 55 -7.47 -11.54 9.11
C LEU A 55 -6.35 -11.85 8.11
N SER A 56 -6.13 -10.95 7.15
CA SER A 56 -4.96 -11.00 6.26
C SER A 56 -4.52 -9.59 5.92
N ALA A 57 -3.25 -9.43 5.55
CA ALA A 57 -2.70 -8.14 5.14
C ALA A 57 -2.21 -8.23 3.70
N SER A 58 -2.47 -7.17 2.93
CA SER A 58 -1.78 -6.92 1.65
C SER A 58 -0.83 -5.77 1.86
N LEU A 59 0.40 -5.87 1.35
CA LEU A 59 1.47 -4.91 1.67
C LEU A 59 2.15 -4.47 0.38
N GLY A 60 2.31 -3.15 0.21
CA GLY A 60 3.18 -2.57 -0.80
C GLY A 60 4.52 -2.16 -0.19
N LEU A 61 5.63 -2.53 -0.83
CA LEU A 61 6.97 -2.22 -0.38
C LEU A 61 7.73 -1.41 -1.42
N ALA A 62 8.23 -0.23 -1.02
CA ALA A 62 9.12 0.59 -1.84
C ALA A 62 10.46 0.85 -1.12
N THR A 63 11.55 1.02 -1.88
CA THR A 63 12.90 1.23 -1.36
C THR A 63 13.45 2.52 -1.92
N PHE A 64 13.93 3.42 -1.07
CA PHE A 64 14.66 4.62 -1.49
C PHE A 64 16.14 4.29 -1.76
N PRO A 65 16.77 4.84 -2.81
CA PRO A 65 16.19 5.69 -3.86
C PRO A 65 15.62 4.92 -5.06
N VAL A 66 15.67 3.58 -5.06
CA VAL A 66 15.32 2.72 -6.20
C VAL A 66 13.93 3.02 -6.76
N HIS A 67 12.94 3.13 -5.88
CA HIS A 67 11.53 3.29 -6.25
C HIS A 67 11.01 4.73 -6.10
N GLY A 68 11.92 5.70 -5.93
CA GLY A 68 11.55 7.11 -5.78
C GLY A 68 12.68 7.95 -5.20
N SER A 69 12.82 9.18 -5.69
CA SER A 69 13.85 10.13 -5.30
C SER A 69 13.41 11.15 -4.24
N SER A 70 12.13 11.14 -3.87
CA SER A 70 11.56 11.97 -2.80
C SER A 70 10.60 11.15 -1.92
N ARG A 71 10.20 11.73 -0.79
CA ARG A 71 9.18 11.15 0.10
C ARG A 71 7.90 10.84 -0.67
N ASP A 72 7.37 11.80 -1.42
CA ASP A 72 6.06 11.67 -2.05
C ASP A 72 6.09 10.61 -3.16
N THR A 73 7.16 10.59 -3.96
CA THR A 73 7.34 9.58 -5.01
C THR A 73 7.53 8.17 -4.45
N LEU A 74 8.22 8.04 -3.32
CA LEU A 74 8.42 6.75 -2.65
C LEU A 74 7.10 6.22 -2.06
N VAL A 75 6.30 7.10 -1.45
CA VAL A 75 4.96 6.74 -0.93
C VAL A 75 4.05 6.32 -2.07
N GLN A 76 4.02 7.05 -3.19
CA GLN A 76 3.23 6.67 -4.36
C GLN A 76 3.62 5.29 -4.91
N ALA A 77 4.92 4.99 -4.95
CA ALA A 77 5.42 3.68 -5.37
C ALA A 77 4.95 2.55 -4.44
N ALA A 78 5.00 2.78 -3.11
CA ALA A 78 4.50 1.82 -2.12
C ALA A 78 2.99 1.60 -2.24
N VAL A 79 2.21 2.67 -2.40
CA VAL A 79 0.75 2.60 -2.57
C VAL A 79 0.38 1.84 -3.85
N ARG A 80 1.08 2.10 -4.97
CA ARG A 80 0.83 1.36 -6.21
C ARG A 80 1.14 -0.12 -6.07
N ALA A 81 2.24 -0.45 -5.39
CA ALA A 81 2.57 -1.84 -5.09
C ALA A 81 1.51 -2.50 -4.19
N LEU A 82 0.96 -1.79 -3.20
CA LEU A 82 -0.16 -2.26 -2.38
C LEU A 82 -1.40 -2.54 -3.24
N TYR A 83 -1.68 -1.67 -4.21
CA TYR A 83 -2.77 -1.87 -5.16
C TYR A 83 -2.56 -3.16 -5.97
N SER A 84 -1.35 -3.39 -6.49
CA SER A 84 -1.00 -4.63 -7.18
C SER A 84 -1.19 -5.86 -6.29
N SER A 85 -0.84 -5.78 -5.00
CA SER A 85 -1.14 -6.87 -4.06
C SER A 85 -2.64 -7.16 -3.95
N LYS A 86 -3.48 -6.10 -3.91
CA LYS A 86 -4.93 -6.23 -3.84
C LYS A 86 -5.53 -6.82 -5.12
N GLU A 87 -5.03 -6.42 -6.29
CA GLU A 87 -5.50 -6.91 -7.60
C GLU A 87 -5.08 -8.35 -7.87
N LEU A 88 -3.88 -8.75 -7.46
CA LEU A 88 -3.37 -10.10 -7.72
C LEU A 88 -3.93 -11.18 -6.78
N GLY A 89 -4.92 -10.87 -5.95
CA GLY A 89 -5.58 -11.83 -5.06
C GLY A 89 -5.36 -11.60 -3.57
N ARG A 90 -4.86 -10.42 -3.18
CA ARG A 90 -4.62 -10.02 -1.78
C ARG A 90 -3.64 -10.96 -1.06
N ASN A 91 -3.55 -10.82 0.26
CA ASN A 91 -2.73 -11.59 1.19
C ASN A 91 -1.30 -11.84 0.66
N ARG A 92 -0.63 -10.78 0.22
CA ARG A 92 0.72 -10.84 -0.35
C ARG A 92 1.49 -9.53 -0.17
N VAL A 93 2.79 -9.61 -0.42
CA VAL A 93 3.64 -8.44 -0.60
C VAL A 93 3.87 -8.22 -2.10
N SER A 94 3.89 -6.97 -2.54
CA SER A 94 4.32 -6.61 -3.89
C SER A 94 5.27 -5.42 -3.83
N THR A 95 6.11 -5.32 -4.86
CA THR A 95 7.06 -4.23 -5.06
C THR A 95 6.73 -3.52 -6.36
N PRO A 96 6.98 -2.21 -6.47
CA PRO A 96 6.94 -1.52 -7.74
C PRO A 96 8.12 -2.02 -8.62
N PRO A 97 8.05 -1.81 -9.95
CA PRO A 97 9.18 -2.09 -10.83
C PRO A 97 10.37 -1.14 -10.53
N ASP A 98 11.59 -1.58 -10.84
CA ASP A 98 12.84 -0.87 -10.51
C ASP A 98 12.96 0.50 -11.20
N ASP A 99 12.24 0.73 -12.30
CA ASP A 99 12.22 1.97 -13.09
C ASP A 99 10.99 2.83 -12.80
N PHE A 100 10.35 2.65 -11.65
CA PHE A 100 9.14 3.39 -11.29
C PHE A 100 9.40 4.90 -11.21
N GLN A 101 9.13 5.59 -12.32
CA GLN A 101 9.00 7.04 -12.36
C GLN A 101 7.60 7.38 -11.88
N SER A 102 7.50 8.11 -10.77
CA SER A 102 6.25 8.74 -10.38
C SER A 102 5.78 9.63 -11.53
N THR A 103 4.79 9.19 -12.29
CA THR A 103 4.01 10.13 -13.08
C THR A 103 3.38 11.12 -12.10
N PRO A 104 3.48 12.44 -12.31
CA PRO A 104 2.80 13.39 -11.43
C PRO A 104 1.34 12.97 -11.29
N ALA A 105 0.84 13.04 -10.05
CA ALA A 105 -0.49 12.59 -9.68
C ALA A 105 -1.50 13.06 -10.74
N ARG A 106 -2.19 12.11 -11.36
CA ARG A 106 -3.38 12.41 -12.16
C ARG A 106 -4.27 13.30 -11.27
N PRO A 107 -4.78 14.44 -11.75
CA PRO A 107 -5.70 15.24 -10.95
C PRO A 107 -6.83 14.33 -10.49
N ALA A 108 -7.24 14.49 -9.23
CA ALA A 108 -8.30 13.71 -8.61
C ALA A 108 -9.40 13.49 -9.64
N VAL A 109 -9.71 12.22 -9.93
CA VAL A 109 -10.89 11.86 -10.72
C VAL A 109 -12.08 12.55 -10.05
N SER A 110 -12.55 13.65 -10.65
CA SER A 110 -13.82 14.27 -10.35
C SER A 110 -14.86 13.23 -10.70
N ARG A 111 -15.34 12.55 -9.66
CA ARG A 111 -16.66 11.94 -9.69
C ARG A 111 -17.62 13.11 -9.89
N LEU A 112 -18.48 13.05 -10.92
CA LEU A 112 -19.18 14.15 -11.63
C LEU A 112 -18.26 14.65 -12.76
N ASP A 113 -18.27 14.04 -13.96
CA ASP A 113 -19.27 14.32 -15.01
C ASP A 113 -19.87 13.02 -15.59
N ALA A 114 -20.92 12.52 -14.95
CA ALA A 114 -21.94 11.81 -15.70
C ALA A 114 -22.87 12.90 -16.26
N GLU A 115 -22.65 13.30 -17.51
CA GLU A 115 -23.68 14.01 -18.24
C GLU A 115 -24.94 13.12 -18.22
N PRO A 116 -26.07 13.57 -17.65
CA PRO A 116 -27.33 12.90 -17.91
C PRO A 116 -27.61 13.06 -19.40
N ASN A 117 -27.75 11.93 -20.08
CA ASN A 117 -28.31 11.85 -21.43
C ASN A 117 -29.62 12.64 -21.47
N ALA A 118 -29.56 13.89 -21.94
CA ALA A 118 -30.70 14.79 -22.06
C ALA A 118 -31.42 14.62 -23.40
N ASP A 119 -31.32 13.46 -24.03
CA ASP A 119 -31.91 13.21 -25.35
C ASP A 119 -32.93 12.08 -25.39
N LEU A 120 -33.56 11.73 -24.25
CA LEU A 120 -34.76 10.89 -24.29
C LEU A 120 -35.79 11.32 -23.23
N ILE A 121 -36.98 11.73 -23.73
CA ILE A 121 -38.28 11.97 -23.05
C ILE A 121 -38.41 13.40 -22.47
N GLN A 122 -39.24 14.36 -22.95
CA GLN A 122 -40.61 14.32 -23.48
C GLN A 122 -41.01 15.66 -24.17
N LYS A 123 -41.72 15.56 -25.31
CA LYS A 123 -42.76 16.48 -25.87
C LYS A 123 -42.38 17.91 -26.34
N ILE A 124 -42.24 18.08 -27.67
CA ILE A 124 -43.25 18.72 -28.56
C ILE A 124 -43.27 17.95 -29.88
#